data_AF-A0A287CU85-F1
#
_entry.id   AF-A0A287CU85-F1
#
_cell.length_a   1.000
_cell.length_b   1.000
_cell.length_c   1.000
_cell.angle_alpha   90.00
_cell.angle_beta   90.00
_cell.angle_gamma   90.00
#
_symmetry.space_group_name_H-M   'P 1'
#
loop_
_entity.id
_entity.type
_entity.pdbx_description
1 polymer ?
#
loop_
_entity_poly.entity_id
_entity_poly.type
_entity_poly.pdbx_seq_one_letter_code
_entity_poly.pdbx_strand_id
1 'polypeptide(L)'
;MADNLPSEFDVIVIGTGLPESIIAAACSRSGQRVLHVDSRNYYGGNWASFSFSGLLSWLKEYQENNDIVIDNSLWQEQILENEEAIALSRKDKTIQHVEVFCYASQDLHEYVEEAGALKKNHACVTPVNSSKAADSACLPTEDASLSTESCEVPAEQTPSSDPESTLEVNDAEATGEKENHSDDKISEEKTNENVPTAEDTAEQPKKNRITYSQIVKEGRRFNIDLVSKVPCSRADVFNSKQLTMVEKRMLMKFLTFCMEYEEHPDEYKAYEDITFSEFLKTQKLTPNLQYFVLHSIAMTSETTSSTIDGLKATKNFLHCLGRYGNTPFLFPLYGQGELPQCFCRMCAVFGGIYCLRHSVQCLVVDKESRKCKAIIDQFGQRIISKHFLVEDSYFSENTCSRVQYRQISRAVLITDRSVLKSDSDQQISILIVPAEEPGSFSVRVIELCSSTMTCMKGTYLVHLTCTSSKTAREDLEAVVEKLFTPYTETGIENEEVEKPRILWALYFNMRDSSDINRNCYNDLPSNVYVCSGPDGGLGNDNAVKQAEIIFQSICPNEDFCPPPPNPEDIVLDGDSSQPESSESSAILEANSETPAESTTLGNPEETSE
;
A
#
# COMPACT_ATOMS: atom_id res chain seq x y z
N MET A 1 14.10 28.93 -6.43
CA MET A 1 14.11 29.48 -7.80
C MET A 1 12.71 29.29 -8.35
N ALA A 2 12.08 30.33 -8.89
CA ALA A 2 10.78 30.21 -9.53
C ALA A 2 11.04 29.72 -10.96
N ASP A 3 11.17 28.40 -11.12
CA ASP A 3 11.49 27.81 -12.41
C ASP A 3 10.22 27.76 -13.26
N ASN A 4 10.19 28.55 -14.33
CA ASN A 4 9.08 28.54 -15.28
C ASN A 4 8.93 27.12 -15.86
N LEU A 5 7.72 26.59 -15.86
CA LEU A 5 7.42 25.27 -16.40
C LEU A 5 7.75 25.24 -17.91
N PRO A 6 8.54 24.27 -18.41
CA PRO A 6 8.80 24.15 -19.85
C PRO A 6 7.52 24.01 -20.67
N SER A 7 7.52 24.51 -21.90
CA SER A 7 6.35 24.45 -22.79
C SER A 7 6.31 23.20 -23.68
N GLU A 8 7.26 22.28 -23.54
CA GLU A 8 7.34 21.07 -24.37
C GLU A 8 7.92 19.87 -23.58
N PHE A 9 7.23 18.73 -23.68
CA PHE A 9 7.62 17.45 -23.11
C PHE A 9 7.42 16.33 -24.15
N ASP A 10 7.95 15.14 -23.87
CA ASP A 10 7.68 13.97 -24.71
C ASP A 10 6.42 13.23 -24.24
N VAL A 11 6.23 13.16 -22.91
CA VAL A 11 5.08 12.55 -22.27
C VAL A 11 4.52 13.48 -21.19
N ILE A 12 3.20 13.69 -21.20
CA ILE A 12 2.47 14.36 -20.13
C ILE A 12 1.59 13.34 -19.44
N VAL A 13 1.65 13.28 -18.12
CA VAL A 13 0.85 12.38 -17.27
C VAL A 13 -0.03 13.19 -16.33
N ILE A 14 -1.33 12.94 -16.35
CA ILE A 14 -2.34 13.61 -15.53
C ILE A 14 -2.93 12.60 -14.54
N GLY A 15 -2.66 12.81 -13.25
CA GLY A 15 -2.99 11.91 -12.15
C GLY A 15 -1.77 11.13 -11.68
N THR A 16 -1.60 11.01 -10.36
CA THR A 16 -0.43 10.38 -9.72
C THR A 16 -0.75 9.05 -9.03
N GLY A 17 -1.73 8.31 -9.54
CA GLY A 17 -2.03 6.97 -9.05
C GLY A 17 -0.95 5.93 -9.40
N LEU A 18 -1.20 4.68 -9.02
CA LEU A 18 -0.22 3.62 -9.21
C LEU A 18 0.08 3.34 -10.70
N PRO A 19 -0.90 3.12 -11.59
CA PRO A 19 -0.59 2.91 -13.01
C PRO A 19 0.18 4.08 -13.64
N GLU A 20 -0.23 5.30 -13.34
CA GLU A 20 0.32 6.52 -13.91
C GLU A 20 1.77 6.73 -13.48
N SER A 21 2.05 6.51 -12.19
CA SER A 21 3.40 6.61 -11.64
C SER A 21 4.34 5.55 -12.20
N ILE A 22 3.89 4.31 -12.40
CA ILE A 22 4.70 3.26 -13.03
C ILE A 22 5.05 3.64 -14.47
N ILE A 23 4.07 4.09 -15.26
CA ILE A 23 4.31 4.50 -16.66
C ILE A 23 5.24 5.72 -16.73
N ALA A 24 5.01 6.72 -15.87
CA ALA A 24 5.86 7.90 -15.78
C ALA A 24 7.31 7.53 -15.46
N ALA A 25 7.51 6.62 -14.50
CA ALA A 25 8.82 6.08 -14.15
C ALA A 25 9.47 5.33 -15.32
N ALA A 26 8.73 4.45 -15.99
CA ALA A 26 9.21 3.68 -17.14
C ALA A 26 9.65 4.61 -18.30
N CYS A 27 8.80 5.58 -18.67
CA CYS A 27 9.10 6.55 -19.72
C CYS A 27 10.29 7.44 -19.36
N SER A 28 10.36 7.95 -18.14
CA SER A 28 11.51 8.78 -17.72
C SER A 28 12.80 7.95 -17.68
N ARG A 29 12.72 6.69 -17.23
CA ARG A 29 13.86 5.76 -17.21
C ARG A 29 14.35 5.40 -18.62
N SER A 30 13.48 5.39 -19.63
CA SER A 30 13.86 5.22 -21.05
C SER A 30 14.32 6.53 -21.71
N GLY A 31 14.48 7.61 -20.94
CA GLY A 31 15.03 8.89 -21.41
C GLY A 31 14.00 9.87 -21.97
N GLN A 32 12.69 9.62 -21.80
CA GLN A 32 11.66 10.57 -22.21
C GLN A 32 11.60 11.76 -21.24
N ARG A 33 11.34 12.97 -21.75
CA ARG A 33 11.01 14.13 -20.90
C ARG A 33 9.58 14.02 -20.42
N VAL A 34 9.38 13.75 -19.14
CA VAL A 34 8.07 13.54 -18.52
C VAL A 34 7.64 14.77 -17.72
N LEU A 35 6.41 15.23 -17.95
CA LEU A 35 5.70 16.13 -17.03
C LEU A 35 4.59 15.33 -16.35
N HIS A 36 4.61 15.28 -15.02
CA HIS A 36 3.63 14.55 -14.22
C HIS A 36 2.89 15.52 -13.30
N VAL A 37 1.59 15.72 -13.55
CA VAL A 37 0.76 16.67 -12.83
C VAL A 37 -0.37 15.99 -12.07
N ASP A 38 -0.78 16.60 -10.96
CA ASP A 38 -1.98 16.23 -10.23
C ASP A 38 -2.71 17.49 -9.75
N SER A 39 -4.04 17.49 -9.85
CA SER A 39 -4.86 18.57 -9.32
C SER A 39 -4.88 18.61 -7.78
N ARG A 40 -4.62 17.47 -7.15
CA ARG A 40 -4.62 17.32 -5.68
C ARG A 40 -3.33 17.87 -5.08
N ASN A 41 -3.37 18.14 -3.77
CA ASN A 41 -2.21 18.61 -3.00
C ASN A 41 -1.37 17.48 -2.40
N TYR A 42 -1.66 16.22 -2.74
CA TYR A 42 -0.96 15.00 -2.35
C TYR A 42 -0.84 14.06 -3.56
N TYR A 43 0.04 13.06 -3.46
CA TYR A 43 0.22 12.01 -4.46
C TYR A 43 -0.77 10.86 -4.29
N GLY A 44 -0.99 10.09 -5.36
CA GLY A 44 -1.67 8.79 -5.31
C GLY A 44 -3.10 8.78 -5.83
N GLY A 45 -3.76 9.92 -5.97
CA GLY A 45 -5.17 9.96 -6.37
C GLY A 45 -6.04 9.07 -5.46
N ASN A 46 -6.77 8.12 -6.04
CA ASN A 46 -7.56 7.12 -5.30
C ASN A 46 -6.74 5.97 -4.68
N TRP A 47 -5.42 5.95 -4.89
CA TRP A 47 -4.47 5.04 -4.25
C TRP A 47 -3.81 5.64 -3.01
N ALA A 48 -4.08 6.91 -2.69
CA ALA A 48 -3.43 7.64 -1.61
C ALA A 48 -3.74 7.05 -0.22
N SER A 49 -2.87 7.38 0.73
CA SER A 49 -3.08 7.18 2.17
C SER A 49 -3.14 8.53 2.87
N PHE A 50 -3.83 8.61 4.01
CA PHE A 50 -3.99 9.86 4.75
C PHE A 50 -3.71 9.72 6.24
N SER A 51 -3.17 10.78 6.84
CA SER A 51 -3.32 10.98 8.29
C SER A 51 -4.81 11.08 8.65
N PHE A 52 -5.16 10.91 9.93
CA PHE A 52 -6.56 11.02 10.34
C PHE A 52 -7.14 12.40 10.01
N SER A 53 -6.39 13.48 10.27
CA SER A 53 -6.77 14.85 9.91
C SER A 53 -6.87 15.08 8.39
N GLY A 54 -5.96 14.47 7.62
CA GLY A 54 -6.01 14.46 6.15
C GLY A 54 -7.25 13.77 5.62
N LEU A 55 -7.61 12.61 6.20
CA LEU A 55 -8.81 11.88 5.84
C LEU A 55 -10.08 12.69 6.14
N LEU A 56 -10.16 13.34 7.29
CA LEU A 56 -11.28 14.23 7.61
C LEU A 56 -11.39 15.41 6.62
N SER A 57 -10.26 15.91 6.12
CA SER A 57 -10.25 16.96 5.09
C SER A 57 -10.73 16.42 3.74
N TRP A 58 -10.26 15.24 3.34
CA TRP A 58 -10.72 14.52 2.16
C TRP A 58 -12.23 14.21 2.22
N LEU A 59 -12.77 13.80 3.38
CA LEU A 59 -14.21 13.55 3.54
C LEU A 59 -15.07 14.80 3.29
N LYS A 60 -14.61 15.96 3.76
CA LYS A 60 -15.33 17.24 3.52
C LYS A 60 -15.43 17.55 2.03
N GLU A 61 -14.39 17.27 1.26
CA GLU A 61 -14.37 17.48 -0.20
C GLU A 61 -15.47 16.67 -0.92
N TYR A 62 -15.97 15.56 -0.36
CA TYR A 62 -17.02 14.75 -0.98
C TYR A 62 -18.39 14.89 -0.30
N GLN A 63 -18.46 15.45 0.92
CA GLN A 63 -19.72 15.72 1.62
C GLN A 63 -20.30 17.12 1.31
N GLU A 64 -19.44 18.13 1.14
CA GLU A 64 -19.86 19.54 1.05
C GLU A 64 -19.89 20.08 -0.40
N ASN A 65 -19.36 19.33 -1.37
CA ASN A 65 -19.12 19.84 -2.73
C ASN A 65 -20.41 19.90 -3.57
N ASN A 66 -21.17 20.99 -3.41
CA ASN A 66 -22.12 21.50 -4.40
C ASN A 66 -21.61 22.77 -5.08
N ASP A 67 -20.29 23.03 -5.04
CA ASP A 67 -19.73 24.23 -5.64
C ASP A 67 -20.03 24.28 -7.14
N ILE A 68 -20.74 25.35 -7.53
CA ILE A 68 -20.95 25.74 -8.91
C ILE A 68 -19.57 26.11 -9.43
N VAL A 69 -18.97 25.22 -10.23
CA VAL A 69 -17.70 25.49 -10.91
C VAL A 69 -17.91 26.74 -11.77
N ILE A 70 -17.34 27.86 -11.36
CA ILE A 70 -17.34 29.09 -12.15
C ILE A 70 -16.51 28.79 -13.39
N ASP A 71 -17.16 28.72 -14.55
CA ASP A 71 -16.47 28.45 -15.79
C ASP A 71 -15.66 29.68 -16.18
N ASN A 72 -14.36 29.65 -15.89
CA ASN A 72 -13.45 30.61 -16.44
C ASN A 72 -13.01 30.09 -17.81
N SER A 73 -13.78 30.49 -18.82
CA SER A 73 -13.65 30.11 -20.23
C SER A 73 -12.46 30.77 -20.94
N LEU A 74 -11.38 31.07 -20.20
CA LEU A 74 -10.23 31.81 -20.73
C LEU A 74 -9.33 30.94 -21.63
N TRP A 75 -9.39 29.62 -21.50
CA TRP A 75 -8.62 28.71 -22.34
C TRP A 75 -9.16 28.60 -23.77
N GLN A 76 -10.45 28.88 -23.96
CA GLN A 76 -11.09 28.87 -25.28
C GLN A 76 -10.44 29.87 -26.24
N GLU A 77 -9.92 30.99 -25.72
CA GLU A 77 -9.20 32.01 -26.51
C GLU A 77 -7.84 31.53 -27.04
N GLN A 78 -7.30 30.45 -26.48
CA GLN A 78 -6.00 29.89 -26.87
C GLN A 78 -6.10 28.77 -27.91
N ILE A 79 -7.32 28.39 -28.29
CA ILE A 79 -7.57 27.35 -29.30
C ILE A 79 -7.49 27.98 -30.69
N LEU A 80 -6.63 27.44 -31.55
CA LEU A 80 -6.46 27.92 -32.92
C LEU A 80 -7.59 27.41 -33.83
N GLU A 81 -7.78 28.04 -34.99
CA GLU A 81 -8.89 27.70 -35.91
C GLU A 81 -8.87 26.24 -36.39
N ASN A 82 -7.69 25.67 -36.62
CA ASN A 82 -7.47 24.28 -37.01
C ASN A 82 -7.47 23.30 -35.83
N GLU A 83 -7.79 23.76 -34.63
CA GLU A 83 -7.78 22.97 -33.41
C GLU A 83 -9.17 22.87 -32.79
N GLU A 84 -9.37 21.81 -32.03
CA GLU A 84 -10.52 21.61 -31.16
C GLU A 84 -10.02 21.24 -29.76
N ALA A 85 -10.88 21.40 -28.76
CA ALA A 85 -10.54 21.12 -27.38
C ALA A 85 -11.41 20.00 -26.82
N ILE A 86 -10.79 19.10 -26.06
CA ILE A 86 -11.48 18.13 -25.22
C ILE A 86 -11.32 18.61 -23.78
N ALA A 87 -12.40 19.13 -23.19
CA ALA A 87 -12.39 19.59 -21.81
C ALA A 87 -12.15 18.42 -20.85
N LEU A 88 -11.32 18.64 -19.83
CA LEU A 88 -11.10 17.71 -18.73
C LEU A 88 -12.02 18.04 -17.56
N SER A 89 -12.26 17.05 -16.71
CA SER A 89 -13.04 17.22 -15.50
C SER A 89 -12.31 18.13 -14.52
N ARG A 90 -13.07 19.07 -13.94
CA ARG A 90 -12.62 19.92 -12.82
C ARG A 90 -13.03 19.35 -11.46
N LYS A 91 -13.86 18.30 -11.45
CA LYS A 91 -14.44 17.74 -10.24
C LYS A 91 -14.38 16.22 -10.28
N ASP A 92 -13.71 15.66 -9.29
CA ASP A 92 -13.68 14.23 -9.06
C ASP A 92 -15.07 13.74 -8.60
N LYS A 93 -15.57 12.70 -9.26
CA LYS A 93 -16.86 12.04 -8.95
C LYS A 93 -16.70 10.53 -8.76
N THR A 94 -15.51 10.11 -8.33
CA THR A 94 -15.18 8.70 -8.17
C THR A 94 -15.59 8.14 -6.82
N ILE A 95 -15.84 8.99 -5.82
CA ILE A 95 -16.25 8.61 -4.47
C ILE A 95 -17.72 8.95 -4.26
N GLN A 96 -18.48 7.99 -3.73
CA GLN A 96 -19.92 8.12 -3.49
C GLN A 96 -20.32 7.48 -2.14
N HIS A 97 -21.51 7.82 -1.66
CA HIS A 97 -22.14 7.22 -0.47
C HIS A 97 -21.24 7.21 0.77
N VAL A 98 -20.61 8.35 1.06
CA VAL A 98 -19.72 8.51 2.21
C VAL A 98 -20.54 8.56 3.49
N GLU A 99 -20.35 7.58 4.37
CA GLU A 99 -20.97 7.50 5.70
C GLU A 99 -19.89 7.35 6.78
N VAL A 100 -19.97 8.16 7.84
CA VAL A 100 -18.97 8.20 8.92
C VAL A 100 -19.66 8.03 10.27
N PHE A 101 -19.13 7.13 11.11
CA PHE A 101 -19.62 6.85 12.45
C PHE A 101 -18.48 6.97 13.45
N CYS A 102 -18.69 7.76 14.50
CA CYS A 102 -17.79 7.86 15.65
C CYS A 102 -18.48 7.24 16.86
N TYR A 103 -17.95 6.13 17.35
CA TYR A 103 -18.48 5.43 18.54
C TYR A 103 -17.66 5.72 19.80
N ALA A 104 -16.39 6.12 19.64
CA ALA A 104 -15.55 6.52 20.76
C ALA A 104 -16.15 7.72 21.51
N SER A 105 -16.00 7.72 22.84
CA SER A 105 -16.51 8.80 23.70
C SER A 105 -15.95 10.17 23.25
N GLN A 106 -16.85 11.13 23.09
CA GLN A 106 -16.53 12.50 22.72
C GLN A 106 -16.46 13.34 24.01
N ASP A 107 -15.25 13.64 24.48
CA ASP A 107 -15.08 14.55 25.60
C ASP A 107 -15.47 15.97 25.15
N LEU A 108 -16.56 16.51 25.71
CA LEU A 108 -17.24 17.75 25.28
C LEU A 108 -16.42 19.05 25.40
N HIS A 109 -15.12 19.03 25.75
CA HIS A 109 -14.41 20.25 26.17
C HIS A 109 -12.96 20.48 25.73
N GLU A 110 -12.38 19.73 24.78
CA GLU A 110 -11.04 20.06 24.29
C GLU A 110 -10.99 20.26 22.78
N TYR A 111 -10.59 21.46 22.36
CA TYR A 111 -10.05 21.70 21.02
C TYR A 111 -8.69 21.00 20.97
N VAL A 112 -8.69 19.73 20.56
CA VAL A 112 -7.46 18.94 20.50
C VAL A 112 -6.77 19.21 19.17
N GLU A 113 -5.64 19.91 19.22
CA GLU A 113 -4.73 20.01 18.08
C GLU A 113 -3.92 18.71 17.93
N GLU A 114 -3.73 18.28 16.69
CA GLU A 114 -2.94 17.09 16.34
C GLU A 114 -1.48 17.27 16.82
N ALA A 115 -0.93 16.25 17.49
CA ALA A 115 0.42 16.31 18.03
C ALA A 115 1.45 16.46 16.88
N GLY A 116 2.25 17.53 16.94
CA GLY A 116 3.24 17.86 15.91
C GLY A 116 2.71 18.69 14.75
N ALA A 117 1.48 19.22 14.81
CA ALA A 117 0.97 20.18 13.84
C ALA A 117 1.93 21.37 13.64
N LEU A 118 2.31 21.65 12.38
CA LEU A 118 3.02 22.88 12.03
C LEU A 118 2.06 24.04 12.30
N LYS A 119 2.44 24.99 13.18
CA LYS A 119 1.67 26.21 13.41
C LYS A 119 1.44 26.89 12.06
N LYS A 120 0.18 26.97 11.62
CA LYS A 120 -0.19 27.73 10.41
C LYS A 120 0.17 29.19 10.67
N ASN A 121 1.28 29.67 10.10
CA ASN A 121 1.55 31.10 10.04
C ASN A 121 0.46 31.73 9.15
N HIS A 122 -0.53 32.34 9.78
CA HIS A 122 -1.51 33.21 9.12
C HIS A 122 -0.80 34.48 8.62
N ALA A 123 -0.11 34.40 7.49
CA ALA A 123 0.15 35.57 6.67
C ALA A 123 -1.06 35.77 5.75
N CYS A 124 -2.11 36.40 6.30
CA CYS A 124 -3.24 36.89 5.53
C CYS A 124 -2.74 38.04 4.64
N VAL A 125 -2.56 37.76 3.34
CA VAL A 125 -2.32 38.80 2.34
C VAL A 125 -3.64 39.51 2.09
N THR A 126 -3.76 40.72 2.61
CA THR A 126 -4.90 41.62 2.35
C THR A 126 -4.73 42.26 0.97
N PRO A 127 -5.78 42.35 0.13
CA PRO A 127 -5.69 43.05 -1.14
C PRO A 127 -5.89 44.55 -0.91
N VAL A 128 -4.95 45.38 -1.38
CA VAL A 128 -5.17 46.83 -1.51
C VAL A 128 -4.80 47.26 -2.92
N ASN A 129 -5.82 47.69 -3.67
CA ASN A 129 -5.66 48.42 -4.91
C ASN A 129 -5.49 49.92 -4.64
N SER A 130 -4.42 50.49 -5.20
CA SER A 130 -4.37 51.72 -6.01
C SER A 130 -3.34 52.81 -5.63
N SER A 131 -2.37 52.93 -6.55
CA SER A 131 -1.82 54.16 -7.15
C SER A 131 -0.69 54.99 -6.49
N LYS A 132 0.35 55.16 -7.33
CA LYS A 132 1.33 56.26 -7.49
C LYS A 132 2.57 56.39 -6.58
N ALA A 133 3.69 55.97 -7.18
CA ALA A 133 4.91 56.73 -7.55
C ALA A 133 5.93 57.25 -6.51
N ALA A 134 7.19 57.01 -6.88
CA ALA A 134 8.45 57.74 -6.64
C ALA A 134 9.44 57.23 -5.57
N ASP A 135 10.58 56.74 -6.09
CA ASP A 135 11.99 56.90 -5.69
C ASP A 135 12.43 56.79 -4.22
N SER A 136 13.37 55.87 -3.95
CA SER A 136 14.77 56.21 -3.59
C SER A 136 15.51 55.01 -3.00
N ALA A 137 16.78 54.89 -3.41
CA ALA A 137 17.80 53.90 -3.08
C ALA A 137 18.08 53.64 -1.59
N CYS A 138 18.49 52.39 -1.28
CA CYS A 138 19.81 52.08 -0.68
C CYS A 138 20.08 50.56 -0.59
N LEU A 139 21.17 50.12 -1.23
CA LEU A 139 22.05 49.02 -0.79
C LEU A 139 22.98 49.56 0.33
N PRO A 140 23.79 48.78 1.09
CA PRO A 140 24.41 47.46 0.83
C PRO A 140 24.33 46.50 2.07
N THR A 141 24.94 45.32 2.23
CA THR A 141 26.21 44.73 1.76
C THR A 141 26.22 43.23 2.11
N GLU A 142 26.98 42.46 1.34
CA GLU A 142 27.37 41.06 1.57
C GLU A 142 28.20 40.89 2.86
N ASP A 143 28.03 39.78 3.59
CA ASP A 143 29.08 38.76 3.79
C ASP A 143 28.69 37.68 4.82
N ALA A 144 29.38 36.54 4.71
CA ALA A 144 29.57 35.45 5.68
C ALA A 144 28.72 34.17 5.55
N SER A 145 29.19 33.31 4.63
CA SER A 145 29.68 31.93 4.89
C SER A 145 28.71 30.88 5.47
N LEU A 146 28.41 29.92 4.59
CA LEU A 146 28.00 28.55 4.90
C LEU A 146 29.13 27.78 5.61
N SER A 147 28.83 27.23 6.78
CA SER A 147 29.55 26.10 7.35
C SER A 147 28.58 24.93 7.55
N THR A 148 28.84 23.87 6.81
CA THR A 148 28.36 22.51 6.99
C THR A 148 28.75 21.97 8.37
N GLU A 149 27.77 21.58 9.18
CA GLU A 149 27.97 20.59 10.24
C GLU A 149 27.10 19.38 9.94
N SER A 150 27.79 18.35 9.47
CA SER A 150 27.39 16.95 9.47
C SER A 150 27.37 16.44 10.92
N CYS A 151 26.21 16.01 11.41
CA CYS A 151 26.12 15.30 12.69
C CYS A 151 26.31 13.81 12.48
N GLU A 152 27.44 13.33 13.00
CA GLU A 152 27.79 11.92 13.20
C GLU A 152 26.81 11.23 14.15
N VAL A 153 26.56 9.94 13.87
CA VAL A 153 25.73 9.04 14.67
C VAL A 153 26.65 8.26 15.62
N PRO A 154 26.36 8.15 16.93
CA PRO A 154 27.11 7.26 17.80
C PRO A 154 26.64 5.82 17.62
N ALA A 155 27.59 4.93 17.34
CA ALA A 155 27.42 3.48 17.38
C ALA A 155 27.30 2.99 18.83
N GLU A 156 26.25 2.20 19.12
CA GLU A 156 26.24 1.31 20.29
C GLU A 156 26.14 -0.15 19.84
N GLN A 157 26.87 -0.95 20.60
CA GLN A 157 27.40 -2.26 20.28
C GLN A 157 26.34 -3.37 20.43
N THR A 158 26.23 -4.22 19.42
CA THR A 158 25.58 -5.53 19.48
C THR A 158 26.55 -6.59 19.99
N PRO A 159 26.16 -7.46 20.95
CA PRO A 159 26.88 -8.70 21.20
C PRO A 159 26.41 -9.78 20.23
N SER A 160 27.38 -10.36 19.53
CA SER A 160 27.29 -11.54 18.69
C SER A 160 27.05 -12.82 19.50
N SER A 161 26.23 -13.74 18.99
CA SER A 161 26.29 -15.15 19.35
C SER A 161 25.85 -16.02 18.16
N ASP A 162 26.82 -16.66 17.52
CA ASP A 162 26.60 -17.83 16.68
C ASP A 162 26.49 -19.10 17.55
N PRO A 163 25.79 -20.15 17.10
CA PRO A 163 25.59 -21.38 17.84
C PRO A 163 26.65 -22.44 17.45
N GLU A 164 27.23 -23.11 18.45
CA GLU A 164 27.86 -24.41 18.25
C GLU A 164 27.30 -25.44 19.23
N SER A 165 27.14 -26.64 18.70
CA SER A 165 26.56 -27.83 19.29
C SER A 165 27.51 -28.53 20.26
N THR A 166 26.96 -29.10 21.34
CA THR A 166 27.37 -30.44 21.82
C THR A 166 26.32 -30.98 22.78
N LEU A 167 25.85 -32.19 22.48
CA LEU A 167 25.15 -33.09 23.37
C LEU A 167 26.08 -33.49 24.53
N GLU A 168 25.57 -33.51 25.76
CA GLU A 168 25.94 -34.57 26.71
C GLU A 168 24.88 -34.72 27.81
N VAL A 169 24.60 -35.99 28.06
CA VAL A 169 23.59 -36.58 28.95
C VAL A 169 24.10 -36.53 30.38
N ASN A 170 23.22 -36.33 31.37
CA ASN A 170 23.28 -37.08 32.63
C ASN A 170 21.97 -36.96 33.42
N ASP A 171 21.36 -38.13 33.64
CA ASP A 171 20.30 -38.43 34.58
C ASP A 171 20.74 -38.21 36.04
N ALA A 172 19.79 -37.80 36.90
CA ALA A 172 19.60 -38.44 38.21
C ALA A 172 18.31 -37.94 38.87
N GLU A 173 17.36 -38.86 38.98
CA GLU A 173 16.22 -38.83 39.89
C GLU A 173 16.66 -38.64 41.35
N ALA A 174 15.86 -37.92 42.15
CA ALA A 174 15.53 -38.36 43.51
C ALA A 174 14.28 -37.65 44.02
N THR A 175 13.28 -38.49 44.23
CA THR A 175 12.00 -38.30 44.90
C THR A 175 12.13 -37.88 46.37
N GLY A 176 11.09 -37.22 46.91
CA GLY A 176 11.00 -36.91 48.33
C GLY A 176 9.71 -36.17 48.70
N GLU A 177 8.63 -36.92 48.82
CA GLU A 177 7.29 -36.51 49.26
C GLU A 177 7.17 -36.10 50.76
N LYS A 178 6.09 -35.35 51.05
CA LYS A 178 5.28 -35.31 52.31
C LYS A 178 5.88 -34.54 53.52
N GLU A 179 5.13 -33.88 54.41
CA GLU A 179 3.69 -33.83 54.71
C GLU A 179 3.36 -32.64 55.63
N ASN A 180 2.06 -32.37 55.78
CA ASN A 180 1.40 -31.32 56.58
C ASN A 180 1.38 -31.58 58.11
N HIS A 181 1.23 -30.49 58.90
CA HIS A 181 0.29 -30.27 60.03
C HIS A 181 0.85 -29.14 60.92
N SER A 182 0.19 -27.99 61.13
CA SER A 182 -1.07 -27.62 61.81
C SER A 182 -0.99 -27.43 63.33
N ASP A 183 -1.65 -26.34 63.74
CA ASP A 183 -2.36 -26.05 64.99
C ASP A 183 -1.63 -25.53 66.24
N ASP A 184 -1.98 -24.27 66.58
CA ASP A 184 -2.94 -23.90 67.64
C ASP A 184 -2.47 -22.91 68.75
N LYS A 185 -3.27 -21.84 68.92
CA LYS A 185 -3.72 -21.19 70.18
C LYS A 185 -2.72 -20.30 70.99
N ILE A 186 -3.08 -19.22 71.70
CA ILE A 186 -4.35 -18.63 72.17
C ILE A 186 -4.14 -17.17 72.66
N SER A 187 -5.17 -16.34 72.45
CA SER A 187 -5.66 -15.09 73.10
C SER A 187 -4.77 -14.14 73.92
N GLU A 188 -4.98 -12.83 73.71
CA GLU A 188 -5.31 -11.88 74.79
C GLU A 188 -6.14 -10.69 74.22
N GLU A 189 -7.36 -10.50 74.74
CA GLU A 189 -8.22 -9.33 74.51
C GLU A 189 -7.85 -8.19 75.48
N LYS A 190 -7.70 -6.95 74.99
CA LYS A 190 -8.02 -5.72 75.73
C LYS A 190 -8.63 -4.65 74.83
N THR A 191 -9.60 -3.97 75.40
CA THR A 191 -10.60 -3.06 74.84
C THR A 191 -10.15 -1.59 74.70
N ASN A 192 -10.74 -0.92 73.70
CA ASN A 192 -11.00 0.54 73.49
C ASN A 192 -9.76 1.47 73.35
N GLU A 193 -9.65 2.42 72.41
CA GLU A 193 -10.62 3.42 71.92
C GLU A 193 -10.14 4.07 70.58
N ASN A 194 -11.09 4.62 69.82
CA ASN A 194 -11.03 5.16 68.44
C ASN A 194 -10.00 6.26 68.13
N VAL A 195 -9.40 6.26 66.92
CA VAL A 195 -9.31 7.37 65.90
C VAL A 195 -8.90 6.74 64.54
N PRO A 196 -9.52 7.11 63.39
CA PRO A 196 -9.29 6.43 62.10
C PRO A 196 -8.03 6.94 61.38
N THR A 197 -7.23 6.02 60.83
CA THR A 197 -6.13 6.34 59.91
C THR A 197 -6.45 5.67 58.57
N ALA A 198 -6.30 6.44 57.49
CA ALA A 198 -6.70 6.12 56.12
C ALA A 198 -6.18 4.76 55.62
N GLU A 199 -7.07 3.96 55.04
CA GLU A 199 -6.70 2.83 54.19
C GLU A 199 -6.55 3.32 52.74
N ASP A 200 -5.31 3.26 52.27
CA ASP A 200 -4.94 3.23 50.85
C ASP A 200 -5.78 2.18 50.13
N THR A 201 -6.71 2.63 49.28
CA THR A 201 -7.20 1.79 48.19
C THR A 201 -6.27 2.01 47.01
N ALA A 202 -5.30 1.11 46.85
CA ALA A 202 -4.49 1.03 45.65
C ALA A 202 -5.41 0.87 44.43
N GLU A 203 -5.54 1.92 43.62
CA GLU A 203 -6.20 1.88 42.32
C GLU A 203 -5.49 0.83 41.45
N GLN A 204 -6.24 -0.20 41.03
CA GLN A 204 -5.83 -1.05 39.92
C GLN A 204 -5.70 -0.20 38.64
N PRO A 205 -4.76 -0.53 37.72
CA PRO A 205 -4.56 0.28 36.52
C PRO A 205 -5.79 0.20 35.62
N LYS A 206 -6.52 1.31 35.49
CA LYS A 206 -7.61 1.47 34.52
C LYS A 206 -7.06 1.12 33.13
N LYS A 207 -7.58 0.07 32.48
CA LYS A 207 -7.33 -0.20 31.05
C LYS A 207 -7.54 1.10 30.28
N ASN A 208 -6.51 1.58 29.60
CA ASN A 208 -6.51 2.87 28.91
C ASN A 208 -7.67 2.95 27.90
N ARG A 209 -8.68 3.74 28.25
CA ARG A 209 -9.86 4.00 27.42
C ARG A 209 -9.47 4.89 26.25
N ILE A 210 -9.64 4.41 25.01
CA ILE A 210 -9.35 5.19 23.80
C ILE A 210 -10.53 6.10 23.47
N THR A 211 -10.31 7.42 23.47
CA THR A 211 -11.31 8.45 23.18
C THR A 211 -11.11 9.04 21.78
N TYR A 212 -12.14 9.71 21.25
CA TYR A 212 -12.00 10.41 19.96
C TYR A 212 -10.92 11.51 20.03
N SER A 213 -10.81 12.21 21.16
CA SER A 213 -9.76 13.20 21.43
C SER A 213 -8.36 12.61 21.30
N GLN A 214 -8.13 11.38 21.78
CA GLN A 214 -6.85 10.69 21.62
C GLN A 214 -6.56 10.30 20.16
N ILE A 215 -7.58 9.84 19.41
CA ILE A 215 -7.44 9.52 17.98
C ILE A 215 -7.04 10.78 17.19
N VAL A 216 -7.69 11.91 17.47
CA VAL A 216 -7.35 13.20 16.84
C VAL A 216 -5.93 13.65 17.21
N LYS A 217 -5.57 13.54 18.50
CA LYS A 217 -4.22 13.90 18.98
C LYS A 217 -3.13 13.12 18.28
N GLU A 218 -3.31 11.81 18.12
CA GLU A 218 -2.36 10.90 17.46
C GLU A 218 -2.61 10.77 15.95
N GLY A 219 -3.37 11.68 15.34
CA GLY A 219 -3.82 11.59 13.94
C GLY A 219 -2.72 11.37 12.90
N ARG A 220 -1.49 11.83 13.16
CA ARG A 220 -0.30 11.61 12.30
C ARG A 220 0.30 10.22 12.35
N ARG A 221 -0.10 9.39 13.33
CA ARG A 221 0.30 7.98 13.41
C ARG A 221 -0.56 7.09 12.52
N PHE A 222 -1.61 7.65 11.93
CA PHE A 222 -2.44 6.96 10.97
C PHE A 222 -1.93 7.18 9.54
N ASN A 223 -1.95 6.13 8.74
CA ASN A 223 -1.83 6.18 7.29
C ASN A 223 -2.96 5.32 6.72
N ILE A 224 -4.10 5.96 6.49
CA ILE A 224 -5.34 5.29 6.13
C ILE A 224 -5.40 5.14 4.62
N ASP A 225 -5.11 3.94 4.15
CA ASP A 225 -5.17 3.61 2.73
C ASP A 225 -6.61 3.64 2.21
N LEU A 226 -6.82 4.32 1.08
CA LEU A 226 -8.08 4.22 0.36
C LEU A 226 -8.32 2.79 -0.19
N VAL A 227 -7.26 2.00 -0.40
CA VAL A 227 -7.28 0.60 -0.90
C VAL A 227 -6.34 -0.29 -0.08
N SER A 228 -6.80 -1.45 0.40
CA SER A 228 -6.01 -2.35 1.26
C SER A 228 -5.79 -3.74 0.64
N LYS A 229 -4.59 -4.31 0.77
CA LYS A 229 -4.19 -5.65 0.24
C LYS A 229 -3.20 -6.32 1.22
N VAL A 230 -3.41 -7.57 1.71
CA VAL A 230 -2.45 -8.30 2.63
C VAL A 230 -2.76 -9.79 2.96
N PRO A 231 -1.85 -10.53 3.65
CA PRO A 231 -1.77 -12.01 3.67
C PRO A 231 -2.43 -12.88 4.76
N CYS A 232 -2.58 -14.19 4.42
CA CYS A 232 -2.92 -15.35 5.28
C CYS A 232 -1.84 -16.47 5.20
N SER A 233 -1.59 -17.25 6.27
CA SER A 233 -0.42 -18.15 6.39
C SER A 233 -0.63 -19.62 5.98
N ARG A 234 0.47 -20.29 5.58
CA ARG A 234 0.57 -21.74 5.31
C ARG A 234 0.48 -22.58 6.58
N ALA A 235 0.99 -22.08 7.70
CA ALA A 235 1.19 -22.88 8.92
C ALA A 235 -0.15 -23.20 9.62
N ASP A 236 -1.12 -22.28 9.55
CA ASP A 236 -2.39 -22.40 10.28
C ASP A 236 -3.31 -23.47 9.70
N VAL A 237 -3.25 -23.69 8.38
CA VAL A 237 -4.02 -24.74 7.68
C VAL A 237 -3.59 -26.14 8.12
N PHE A 238 -2.27 -26.35 8.23
CA PHE A 238 -1.71 -27.67 8.57
C PHE A 238 -1.76 -27.98 10.07
N ASN A 239 -1.61 -26.96 10.91
CA ASN A 239 -1.75 -27.08 12.37
C ASN A 239 -3.22 -27.10 12.83
N SER A 240 -4.17 -26.85 11.92
CA SER A 240 -5.59 -26.89 12.24
C SER A 240 -6.02 -28.28 12.72
N LYS A 241 -6.65 -28.31 13.90
CA LYS A 241 -7.38 -29.46 14.43
C LYS A 241 -8.73 -29.68 13.72
N GLN A 242 -9.12 -28.77 12.82
CA GLN A 242 -10.41 -28.80 12.11
C GLN A 242 -10.37 -29.68 10.85
N LEU A 243 -9.19 -30.11 10.39
CA LEU A 243 -9.05 -31.03 9.25
C LEU A 243 -8.67 -32.43 9.70
N THR A 244 -9.38 -33.43 9.18
CA THR A 244 -9.04 -34.85 9.40
C THR A 244 -7.75 -35.24 8.66
N MET A 245 -7.10 -36.33 9.07
CA MET A 245 -5.90 -36.84 8.38
C MET A 245 -6.16 -37.22 6.91
N VAL A 246 -7.38 -37.67 6.61
CA VAL A 246 -7.80 -37.98 5.23
C VAL A 246 -7.90 -36.71 4.40
N GLU A 247 -8.55 -35.67 4.94
CA GLU A 247 -8.66 -34.37 4.28
C GLU A 247 -7.30 -33.72 4.06
N LYS A 248 -6.38 -33.80 5.02
CA LYS A 248 -4.99 -33.31 4.85
C LYS A 248 -4.28 -33.99 3.68
N ARG A 249 -4.48 -35.29 3.49
CA ARG A 249 -3.90 -36.04 2.35
C ARG A 249 -4.55 -35.65 1.02
N MET A 250 -5.88 -35.47 1.00
CA MET A 250 -6.62 -35.03 -0.18
C MET A 250 -6.17 -33.63 -0.63
N LEU A 251 -6.06 -32.70 0.34
CA LEU A 251 -5.59 -31.34 0.10
C LEU A 251 -4.16 -31.34 -0.45
N MET A 252 -3.22 -32.03 0.19
CA MET A 252 -1.84 -32.09 -0.29
C MET A 252 -1.72 -32.64 -1.71
N LYS A 253 -2.47 -33.69 -2.03
CA LYS A 253 -2.48 -34.25 -3.38
C LYS A 253 -2.97 -33.22 -4.40
N PHE A 254 -4.07 -32.53 -4.10
CA PHE A 254 -4.63 -31.51 -4.99
C PHE A 254 -3.69 -30.30 -5.14
N LEU A 255 -3.10 -29.79 -4.06
CA LEU A 255 -2.16 -28.67 -4.13
C LEU A 255 -0.89 -29.02 -4.92
N THR A 256 -0.41 -30.26 -4.83
CA THR A 256 0.71 -30.74 -5.65
C THR A 256 0.35 -30.72 -7.13
N PHE A 257 -0.84 -31.22 -7.49
CA PHE A 257 -1.37 -31.08 -8.84
C PHE A 257 -1.45 -29.61 -9.28
N CYS A 258 -1.94 -28.71 -8.43
CA CYS A 258 -2.04 -27.29 -8.78
C CYS A 258 -0.68 -26.62 -9.04
N MET A 259 0.41 -27.07 -8.41
CA MET A 259 1.75 -26.53 -8.68
C MET A 259 2.22 -26.81 -10.11
N GLU A 260 1.87 -27.99 -10.62
CA GLU A 260 2.33 -28.55 -11.90
C GLU A 260 1.16 -28.74 -12.88
N TYR A 261 0.04 -28.02 -12.70
CA TYR A 261 -1.19 -28.30 -13.44
C TYR A 261 -0.99 -28.23 -14.96
N GLU A 262 -0.09 -27.37 -15.43
CA GLU A 262 0.26 -27.18 -16.85
C GLU A 262 0.87 -28.46 -17.47
N GLU A 263 1.46 -29.34 -16.67
CA GLU A 263 2.00 -30.63 -17.09
C GLU A 263 0.93 -31.74 -17.18
N HIS A 264 -0.28 -31.46 -16.68
CA HIS A 264 -1.42 -32.38 -16.66
C HIS A 264 -2.69 -31.82 -17.35
N PRO A 265 -2.64 -31.41 -18.64
CA PRO A 265 -3.82 -30.90 -19.34
C PRO A 265 -5.01 -31.86 -19.34
N ASP A 266 -4.76 -33.16 -19.38
CA ASP A 266 -5.77 -34.21 -19.38
C ASP A 266 -6.66 -34.20 -18.12
N GLU A 267 -6.20 -33.64 -17.00
CA GLU A 267 -6.97 -33.58 -15.75
C GLU A 267 -7.99 -32.43 -15.68
N TYR A 268 -7.77 -31.33 -16.41
CA TYR A 268 -8.65 -30.14 -16.35
C TYR A 268 -9.20 -29.67 -17.69
N LYS A 269 -8.64 -30.10 -18.83
CA LYS A 269 -9.01 -29.58 -20.16
C LYS A 269 -10.48 -29.79 -20.53
N ALA A 270 -11.08 -30.87 -20.03
CA ALA A 270 -12.52 -31.13 -20.20
C ALA A 270 -13.43 -30.14 -19.44
N TYR A 271 -12.85 -29.31 -18.57
CA TYR A 271 -13.52 -28.41 -17.63
C TYR A 271 -13.06 -26.95 -17.80
N GLU A 272 -12.43 -26.59 -18.92
CA GLU A 272 -11.96 -25.22 -19.16
C GLU A 272 -13.09 -24.19 -19.17
N ASP A 273 -14.24 -24.57 -19.74
CA ASP A 273 -15.39 -23.68 -19.93
C ASP A 273 -16.31 -23.58 -18.69
N ILE A 274 -16.02 -24.31 -17.61
CA ILE A 274 -16.79 -24.23 -16.35
C ILE A 274 -16.08 -23.37 -15.32
N THR A 275 -16.80 -23.00 -14.25
CA THR A 275 -16.22 -22.24 -13.15
C THR A 275 -15.29 -23.11 -12.32
N PHE A 276 -14.31 -22.47 -11.67
CA PHE A 276 -13.40 -23.18 -10.77
C PHE A 276 -14.14 -23.86 -9.61
N SER A 277 -15.23 -23.26 -9.11
CA SER A 277 -16.09 -23.88 -8.08
C SER A 277 -16.69 -25.20 -8.56
N GLU A 278 -17.23 -25.25 -9.79
CA GLU A 278 -17.76 -26.49 -10.36
C GLU A 278 -16.66 -27.52 -10.65
N PHE A 279 -15.48 -27.08 -11.10
CA PHE A 279 -14.33 -27.96 -11.24
C PHE A 279 -13.92 -28.59 -9.90
N LEU A 280 -13.86 -27.83 -8.81
CA LEU A 280 -13.52 -28.37 -7.49
C LEU A 280 -14.50 -29.46 -7.01
N LYS A 281 -15.76 -29.41 -7.44
CA LYS A 281 -16.77 -30.44 -7.13
C LYS A 281 -16.54 -31.75 -7.88
N THR A 282 -15.86 -31.73 -9.04
CA THR A 282 -15.49 -32.96 -9.77
C THR A 282 -14.24 -33.61 -9.19
N GLN A 283 -13.47 -32.87 -8.39
CA GLN A 283 -12.23 -33.34 -7.77
C GLN A 283 -12.48 -34.17 -6.52
N LYS A 284 -11.46 -34.95 -6.13
CA LYS A 284 -11.46 -35.76 -4.90
C LYS A 284 -11.24 -34.89 -3.66
N LEU A 285 -12.13 -33.94 -3.40
CA LEU A 285 -12.14 -32.99 -2.29
C LEU A 285 -13.48 -33.06 -1.54
N THR A 286 -13.45 -32.88 -0.21
CA THR A 286 -14.68 -32.70 0.57
C THR A 286 -15.23 -31.28 0.36
N PRO A 287 -16.53 -31.02 0.59
CA PRO A 287 -17.07 -29.66 0.49
C PRO A 287 -16.31 -28.62 1.34
N ASN A 288 -15.83 -29.04 2.51
CA ASN A 288 -14.98 -28.21 3.38
C ASN A 288 -13.64 -27.84 2.71
N LEU A 289 -12.98 -28.79 2.07
CA LEU A 289 -11.73 -28.53 1.34
C LEU A 289 -11.96 -27.69 0.08
N GLN A 290 -13.06 -27.91 -0.64
CA GLN A 290 -13.42 -27.12 -1.80
C GLN A 290 -13.59 -25.64 -1.40
N TYR A 291 -14.33 -25.40 -0.31
CA TYR A 291 -14.50 -24.08 0.29
C TYR A 291 -13.15 -23.44 0.67
N PHE A 292 -12.27 -24.21 1.32
CA PHE A 292 -10.95 -23.73 1.72
C PHE A 292 -10.09 -23.33 0.52
N VAL A 293 -10.00 -24.19 -0.50
CA VAL A 293 -9.22 -23.93 -1.71
C VAL A 293 -9.77 -22.70 -2.44
N LEU A 294 -11.08 -22.61 -2.63
CA LEU A 294 -11.71 -21.52 -3.37
C LEU A 294 -11.52 -20.17 -2.68
N HIS A 295 -11.84 -20.08 -1.38
CA HIS A 295 -11.91 -18.79 -0.69
C HIS A 295 -10.63 -18.40 0.04
N SER A 296 -9.81 -19.36 0.49
CA SER A 296 -8.60 -19.06 1.29
C SER A 296 -7.30 -19.14 0.51
N ILE A 297 -7.24 -19.96 -0.56
CA ILE A 297 -6.02 -20.13 -1.37
C ILE A 297 -6.16 -19.38 -2.70
N ALA A 298 -7.13 -19.75 -3.52
CA ALA A 298 -7.35 -19.10 -4.82
C ALA A 298 -7.88 -17.67 -4.63
N MET A 299 -8.75 -17.45 -3.64
CA MET A 299 -9.43 -16.18 -3.35
C MET A 299 -10.13 -15.60 -4.59
N THR A 300 -10.71 -16.49 -5.40
CA THR A 300 -11.42 -16.15 -6.64
C THR A 300 -12.93 -16.15 -6.43
N SER A 301 -13.65 -15.60 -7.41
CA SER A 301 -15.12 -15.56 -7.38
C SER A 301 -15.70 -16.92 -7.73
N GLU A 302 -16.70 -17.37 -6.96
CA GLU A 302 -17.38 -18.65 -7.19
C GLU A 302 -18.09 -18.69 -8.55
N THR A 303 -18.66 -17.56 -8.97
CA THR A 303 -19.58 -17.49 -10.11
C THR A 303 -18.95 -17.02 -11.41
N THR A 304 -17.82 -16.30 -11.33
CA THR A 304 -17.23 -15.64 -12.52
C THR A 304 -15.86 -16.17 -12.92
N SER A 305 -15.13 -16.85 -12.03
CA SER A 305 -13.77 -17.30 -12.33
C SER A 305 -13.76 -18.65 -13.05
N SER A 306 -13.06 -18.72 -14.18
CA SER A 306 -12.88 -19.97 -14.93
C SER A 306 -12.00 -20.97 -14.17
N THR A 307 -12.06 -22.24 -14.54
CA THR A 307 -11.17 -23.29 -14.00
C THR A 307 -9.70 -22.88 -14.10
N ILE A 308 -9.28 -22.31 -15.24
CA ILE A 308 -7.90 -21.89 -15.47
C ILE A 308 -7.50 -20.75 -14.54
N ASP A 309 -8.39 -19.77 -14.32
CA ASP A 309 -8.10 -18.64 -13.42
C ASP A 309 -7.90 -19.12 -11.98
N GLY A 310 -8.73 -20.06 -11.52
CA GLY A 310 -8.59 -20.66 -10.20
C GLY A 310 -7.32 -21.48 -10.02
N LEU A 311 -6.93 -22.27 -11.03
CA LEU A 311 -5.67 -23.02 -11.04
C LEU A 311 -4.46 -22.08 -11.03
N LYS A 312 -4.45 -21.03 -11.85
CA LYS A 312 -3.39 -20.01 -11.87
C LYS A 312 -3.27 -19.30 -10.52
N ALA A 313 -4.39 -18.87 -9.94
CA ALA A 313 -4.41 -18.21 -8.64
C ALA A 313 -3.88 -19.14 -7.52
N THR A 314 -4.29 -20.41 -7.53
CA THR A 314 -3.82 -21.42 -6.58
C THR A 314 -2.32 -21.67 -6.72
N LYS A 315 -1.82 -21.87 -7.96
CA LYS A 315 -0.39 -22.04 -8.25
C LYS A 315 0.42 -20.84 -7.77
N ASN A 316 -0.02 -19.63 -8.10
CA ASN A 316 0.66 -18.40 -7.70
C ASN A 316 0.72 -18.23 -6.18
N PHE A 317 -0.39 -18.50 -5.48
CA PHE A 317 -0.42 -18.48 -4.02
C PHE A 317 0.65 -19.42 -3.45
N LEU A 318 0.67 -20.68 -3.90
CA LEU A 318 1.61 -21.69 -3.43
C LEU A 318 3.07 -21.35 -3.74
N HIS A 319 3.35 -20.79 -4.92
CA HIS A 319 4.70 -20.37 -5.32
C HIS A 319 5.23 -19.22 -4.45
N CYS A 320 4.36 -18.31 -4.01
CA CYS A 320 4.74 -17.19 -3.15
C CYS A 320 4.95 -17.58 -1.68
N LEU A 321 4.44 -18.73 -1.23
CA LEU A 321 4.58 -19.19 0.14
C LEU A 321 6.04 -19.41 0.54
N GLY A 322 6.44 -18.88 1.70
CA GLY A 322 7.78 -19.11 2.24
C GLY A 322 8.86 -18.21 1.66
N ARG A 323 8.55 -17.32 0.70
CA ARG A 323 9.55 -16.46 0.06
C ARG A 323 10.16 -15.45 1.04
N TYR A 324 9.32 -14.78 1.84
CA TYR A 324 9.75 -13.82 2.86
C TYR A 324 9.15 -14.10 4.24
N GLY A 325 8.16 -14.99 4.32
CA GLY A 325 7.45 -15.32 5.54
C GLY A 325 6.58 -16.55 5.36
N ASN A 326 5.80 -16.89 6.38
CA ASN A 326 4.90 -18.05 6.38
C ASN A 326 3.65 -17.86 5.47
N THR A 327 3.44 -16.68 4.93
CA THR A 327 2.33 -16.31 4.04
C THR A 327 2.85 -15.91 2.65
N PRO A 328 1.99 -15.84 1.61
CA PRO A 328 2.42 -15.42 0.28
C PRO A 328 2.38 -13.90 0.03
N PHE A 329 2.21 -13.07 1.06
CA PHE A 329 2.01 -11.63 0.84
C PHE A 329 2.81 -10.77 1.82
N LEU A 330 2.98 -9.51 1.43
CA LEU A 330 3.69 -8.47 2.17
C LEU A 330 2.81 -7.23 2.25
N PHE A 331 3.11 -6.36 3.22
CA PHE A 331 2.51 -5.03 3.31
C PHE A 331 3.61 -3.97 3.34
N PRO A 332 3.50 -2.88 2.56
CA PRO A 332 4.40 -1.75 2.69
C PRO A 332 4.20 -1.08 4.06
N LEU A 333 5.30 -0.84 4.77
CA LEU A 333 5.26 0.05 5.94
C LEU A 333 4.73 1.42 5.50
N TYR A 334 3.91 2.04 6.34
CA TYR A 334 3.19 3.30 6.08
C TYR A 334 2.04 3.21 5.05
N GLY A 335 1.73 2.01 4.54
CA GLY A 335 0.54 1.78 3.71
C GLY A 335 0.80 1.76 2.20
N GLN A 336 -0.22 1.36 1.45
CA GLN A 336 -0.20 1.24 -0.01
C GLN A 336 0.00 2.59 -0.70
N GLY A 337 -0.36 3.70 -0.06
CA GLY A 337 -0.14 5.06 -0.56
C GLY A 337 1.33 5.42 -0.83
N GLU A 338 2.28 4.65 -0.31
CA GLU A 338 3.72 4.83 -0.59
C GLU A 338 4.11 4.34 -1.99
N LEU A 339 3.42 3.32 -2.53
CA LEU A 339 3.83 2.70 -3.80
C LEU A 339 3.82 3.68 -4.98
N PRO A 340 2.76 4.50 -5.21
CA PRO A 340 2.80 5.51 -6.26
C PRO A 340 3.95 6.51 -6.07
N GLN A 341 4.26 6.88 -4.82
CA GLN A 341 5.34 7.81 -4.50
C GLN A 341 6.73 7.23 -4.81
N CYS A 342 6.93 5.93 -4.57
CA CYS A 342 8.18 5.24 -4.94
C CYS A 342 8.45 5.34 -6.45
N PHE A 343 7.45 5.08 -7.29
CA PHE A 343 7.60 5.21 -8.74
C PHE A 343 7.70 6.67 -9.19
N CYS A 344 6.94 7.59 -8.57
CA CYS A 344 7.10 9.01 -8.84
C CYS A 344 8.52 9.51 -8.55
N ARG A 345 9.14 9.01 -7.47
CA ARG A 345 10.55 9.31 -7.16
C ARG A 345 11.48 8.79 -8.24
N MET A 346 11.28 7.57 -8.73
CA MET A 346 12.08 7.02 -9.83
C MET A 346 11.98 7.93 -11.06
N CYS A 347 10.77 8.34 -11.46
CA CYS A 347 10.57 9.31 -12.54
C CYS A 347 11.33 10.63 -12.29
N ALA A 348 11.21 11.21 -11.09
CA ALA A 348 11.89 12.47 -10.76
C ALA A 348 13.42 12.37 -10.83
N VAL A 349 14.00 11.25 -10.37
CA VAL A 349 15.45 10.99 -10.44
C VAL A 349 15.96 10.99 -11.88
N PHE A 350 15.16 10.52 -12.83
CA PHE A 350 15.49 10.49 -14.26
C PHE A 350 14.99 11.74 -15.02
N GLY A 351 14.73 12.84 -14.31
CA GLY A 351 14.45 14.15 -14.91
C GLY A 351 12.96 14.45 -15.14
N GLY A 352 12.06 13.61 -14.65
CA GLY A 352 10.62 13.90 -14.65
C GLY A 352 10.29 15.13 -13.80
N ILE A 353 9.48 16.03 -14.34
CA ILE A 353 9.01 17.25 -13.65
C ILE A 353 7.65 16.99 -13.01
N TYR A 354 7.50 17.38 -11.74
CA TYR A 354 6.30 17.15 -10.95
C TYR A 354 5.59 18.46 -10.58
N CYS A 355 4.26 18.50 -10.76
CA CYS A 355 3.44 19.62 -10.31
C CYS A 355 2.15 19.13 -9.61
N LEU A 356 2.14 19.18 -8.27
CA LEU A 356 0.92 19.04 -7.48
C LEU A 356 0.15 20.37 -7.43
N ARG A 357 -1.16 20.31 -7.15
CA ARG A 357 -2.08 21.47 -7.19
C ARG A 357 -2.09 22.15 -8.56
N HIS A 358 -1.89 21.35 -9.60
CA HIS A 358 -1.75 21.82 -10.98
C HIS A 358 -2.75 21.07 -11.86
N SER A 359 -3.95 21.64 -11.99
CA SER A 359 -4.99 21.05 -12.84
C SER A 359 -4.81 21.42 -14.31
N VAL A 360 -5.34 20.57 -15.18
CA VAL A 360 -5.36 20.77 -16.64
C VAL A 360 -6.79 21.04 -17.08
N GLN A 361 -7.00 22.04 -17.92
CA GLN A 361 -8.33 22.47 -18.34
C GLN A 361 -8.82 21.69 -19.56
N CYS A 362 -7.97 21.49 -20.57
CA CYS A 362 -8.33 20.74 -21.77
C CYS A 362 -7.13 20.13 -22.48
N LEU A 363 -7.42 19.10 -23.28
CA LEU A 363 -6.54 18.59 -24.33
C LEU A 363 -6.79 19.37 -25.62
N VAL A 364 -5.72 19.77 -26.30
CA VAL A 364 -5.79 20.44 -27.60
C VAL A 364 -5.56 19.41 -28.70
N VAL A 365 -6.51 19.31 -29.63
CA VAL A 365 -6.52 18.31 -30.70
C VAL A 365 -6.50 19.00 -32.05
N ASP A 366 -5.67 18.49 -32.95
CA ASP A 366 -5.61 18.94 -34.33
C ASP A 366 -6.78 18.36 -35.14
N LYS A 367 -7.54 19.21 -35.83
CA LYS A 367 -8.73 18.77 -36.59
C LYS A 367 -8.39 17.88 -37.78
N GLU A 368 -7.22 18.07 -38.39
CA GLU A 368 -6.81 17.34 -39.59
C GLU A 368 -6.23 15.96 -39.26
N SER A 369 -5.20 15.91 -38.42
CA SER A 369 -4.51 14.68 -38.02
C SER A 369 -5.23 13.89 -36.93
N ARG A 370 -6.22 14.51 -36.25
CA ARG A 370 -6.97 13.94 -35.12
C ARG A 370 -6.06 13.51 -33.94
N LYS A 371 -4.85 14.06 -33.86
CA LYS A 371 -3.91 13.82 -32.75
C LYS A 371 -3.97 14.94 -31.72
N CYS A 372 -3.76 14.60 -30.46
CA CYS A 372 -3.56 15.59 -29.41
C CYS A 372 -2.17 16.23 -29.57
N LYS A 373 -2.10 17.56 -29.51
CA LYS A 373 -0.88 18.36 -29.69
C LYS A 373 -0.33 18.91 -28.38
N ALA A 374 -1.21 19.27 -27.46
CA ALA A 374 -0.86 19.98 -26.25
C ALA A 374 -1.96 19.85 -25.19
N ILE A 375 -1.63 20.28 -23.98
CA ILE A 375 -2.61 20.63 -22.95
C ILE A 375 -2.65 22.14 -22.74
N ILE A 376 -3.75 22.64 -22.16
CA ILE A 376 -3.81 23.96 -21.54
C ILE A 376 -4.04 23.76 -20.04
N ASP A 377 -3.13 24.28 -19.23
CA ASP A 377 -3.22 24.15 -17.77
C ASP A 377 -4.13 25.21 -17.13
N GLN A 378 -4.31 25.13 -15.81
CA GLN A 378 -5.14 26.07 -15.06
C GLN A 378 -4.68 27.54 -15.10
N PHE A 379 -3.43 27.79 -15.47
CA PHE A 379 -2.86 29.13 -15.62
C PHE A 379 -2.98 29.65 -17.06
N GLY A 380 -3.53 28.84 -17.98
CA GLY A 380 -3.58 29.15 -19.39
C GLY A 380 -2.22 28.99 -20.08
N GLN A 381 -1.29 28.20 -19.53
CA GLN A 381 -0.08 27.84 -20.25
C GLN A 381 -0.37 26.67 -21.20
N ARG A 382 0.00 26.85 -22.47
CA ARG A 382 -0.03 25.78 -23.46
C ARG A 382 1.27 24.96 -23.41
N ILE A 383 1.14 23.66 -23.21
CA ILE A 383 2.27 22.73 -23.06
C ILE A 383 2.16 21.61 -24.10
N ILE A 384 3.13 21.53 -25.00
CA ILE A 384 3.16 20.58 -26.13
C ILE A 384 3.68 19.23 -25.66
N SER A 385 3.10 18.14 -26.19
CA SER A 385 3.59 16.78 -25.97
C SER A 385 3.26 15.82 -27.11
N LYS A 386 4.01 14.72 -27.20
CA LYS A 386 3.77 13.64 -28.16
C LYS A 386 2.74 12.64 -27.61
N HIS A 387 2.82 12.33 -26.32
CA HIS A 387 1.96 11.37 -25.64
C HIS A 387 1.29 11.99 -24.42
N PHE A 388 0.03 11.63 -24.18
CA PHE A 388 -0.76 12.13 -23.06
C PHE A 388 -1.36 10.96 -22.32
N LEU A 389 -0.99 10.76 -21.06
CA LEU A 389 -1.57 9.76 -20.18
C LEU A 389 -2.53 10.45 -19.22
N VAL A 390 -3.77 9.98 -19.14
CA VAL A 390 -4.80 10.61 -18.33
C VAL A 390 -5.54 9.54 -17.54
N GLU A 391 -5.60 9.70 -16.23
CA GLU A 391 -6.42 8.84 -15.36
C GLU A 391 -7.92 9.12 -15.57
N ASP A 392 -8.74 8.07 -15.50
CA ASP A 392 -10.18 8.09 -15.78
C ASP A 392 -10.96 9.26 -15.12
N SER A 393 -10.67 9.58 -13.86
CA SER A 393 -11.40 10.63 -13.12
C SER A 393 -11.25 12.04 -13.70
N TYR A 394 -10.17 12.27 -14.47
CA TYR A 394 -9.89 13.54 -15.12
C TYR A 394 -10.65 13.72 -16.44
N PHE A 395 -11.32 12.70 -16.97
CA PHE A 395 -12.15 12.86 -18.16
C PHE A 395 -13.52 13.47 -17.85
N SER A 396 -14.02 14.29 -18.77
CA SER A 396 -15.35 14.88 -18.64
C SER A 396 -16.47 13.82 -18.74
N GLU A 397 -17.65 14.16 -18.20
CA GLU A 397 -18.85 13.30 -18.34
C GLU A 397 -19.22 13.03 -19.79
N ASN A 398 -18.98 13.99 -20.69
CA ASN A 398 -19.23 13.81 -22.12
C ASN A 398 -18.29 12.77 -22.72
N THR A 399 -17.00 12.81 -22.35
CA THR A 399 -16.00 11.82 -22.78
C THR A 399 -16.36 10.42 -22.28
N CYS A 400 -16.89 10.31 -21.05
CA CYS A 400 -17.21 9.04 -20.40
C CYS A 400 -18.67 8.59 -20.56
N SER A 401 -19.48 9.24 -21.40
CA SER A 401 -20.94 9.00 -21.42
C SER A 401 -21.37 7.58 -21.84
N ARG A 402 -20.51 6.84 -22.55
CA ARG A 402 -20.72 5.42 -22.93
C ARG A 402 -20.02 4.43 -21.99
N VAL A 403 -19.29 4.93 -20.99
CA VAL A 403 -18.51 4.11 -20.07
C VAL A 403 -19.41 3.52 -18.99
N GLN A 404 -19.29 2.22 -18.78
CA GLN A 404 -20.03 1.50 -17.73
C GLN A 404 -19.06 1.15 -16.61
N TYR A 405 -19.12 1.92 -15.54
CA TYR A 405 -18.26 1.71 -14.39
C TYR A 405 -18.80 0.63 -13.45
N ARG A 406 -17.88 -0.13 -12.87
CA ARG A 406 -18.15 -0.92 -11.67
C ARG A 406 -17.94 -0.05 -10.43
N GLN A 407 -18.25 -0.59 -9.26
CA GLN A 407 -18.05 0.07 -7.98
C GLN A 407 -17.41 -0.91 -6.99
N ILE A 408 -16.60 -0.37 -6.09
CA ILE A 408 -15.95 -1.08 -4.99
C ILE A 408 -16.53 -0.55 -3.70
N SER A 409 -17.06 -1.45 -2.87
CA SER A 409 -17.55 -1.13 -1.53
C SER A 409 -16.37 -1.21 -0.57
N ARG A 410 -16.10 -0.10 0.13
CA ARG A 410 -15.01 0.02 1.10
C ARG A 410 -15.53 0.38 2.47
N ALA A 411 -14.94 -0.22 3.50
CA ALA A 411 -15.03 0.28 4.86
C ALA A 411 -13.65 0.38 5.51
N VAL A 412 -13.48 1.39 6.36
CA VAL A 412 -12.29 1.59 7.18
C VAL A 412 -12.73 1.71 8.63
N LEU A 413 -12.21 0.85 9.49
CA LEU A 413 -12.53 0.80 10.91
C LEU A 413 -11.27 1.03 11.73
N ILE A 414 -11.42 1.79 12.83
CA ILE A 414 -10.44 1.84 13.90
C ILE A 414 -10.99 1.00 15.06
N THR A 415 -10.27 -0.05 15.46
CA THR A 415 -10.68 -0.96 16.52
C THR A 415 -9.69 -0.99 17.69
N ASP A 416 -10.12 -1.46 18.85
CA ASP A 416 -9.31 -1.50 20.08
C ASP A 416 -8.50 -2.81 20.28
N ARG A 417 -8.79 -3.86 19.49
CA ARG A 417 -8.09 -5.15 19.53
C ARG A 417 -8.26 -5.92 18.23
N SER A 418 -7.44 -6.96 18.05
CA SER A 418 -7.52 -7.87 16.91
C SER A 418 -8.82 -8.69 16.90
N VAL A 419 -9.31 -9.03 15.70
CA VAL A 419 -10.44 -9.97 15.51
C VAL A 419 -10.15 -11.35 16.07
N LEU A 420 -8.88 -11.78 16.08
CA LEU A 420 -8.44 -13.05 16.64
C LEU A 420 -7.49 -12.81 17.80
N LYS A 421 -7.89 -13.22 19.02
CA LYS A 421 -7.01 -13.13 20.19
C LYS A 421 -5.83 -14.08 20.02
N SER A 422 -4.62 -13.55 20.06
CA SER A 422 -3.36 -14.30 20.06
C SER A 422 -2.39 -13.72 21.09
N ASP A 423 -1.33 -14.46 21.41
CA ASP A 423 -0.31 -14.03 22.38
C ASP A 423 0.54 -12.85 21.87
N SER A 424 0.52 -12.60 20.56
CA SER A 424 1.22 -11.48 19.91
C SER A 424 0.22 -10.50 19.31
N ASP A 425 0.23 -9.25 19.79
CA ASP A 425 -0.64 -8.20 19.32
C ASP A 425 -0.17 -7.57 17.98
N GLN A 426 1.07 -7.81 17.55
CA GLN A 426 1.62 -7.27 16.30
C GLN A 426 1.48 -8.25 15.13
N GLN A 427 0.23 -8.53 14.73
CA GLN A 427 -0.08 -9.38 13.57
C GLN A 427 -0.80 -8.60 12.47
N ILE A 428 -0.50 -8.96 11.22
CA ILE A 428 -1.23 -8.51 10.03
C ILE A 428 -2.02 -9.72 9.54
N SER A 429 -3.32 -9.55 9.35
CA SER A 429 -4.21 -10.66 9.03
C SER A 429 -5.12 -10.33 7.86
N ILE A 430 -5.42 -11.34 7.04
CA ILE A 430 -6.53 -11.30 6.08
C ILE A 430 -7.58 -12.33 6.45
N LEU A 431 -8.84 -11.94 6.36
CA LEU A 431 -9.98 -12.80 6.48
C LEU A 431 -10.84 -12.62 5.23
N ILE A 432 -11.25 -13.73 4.65
CA ILE A 432 -12.20 -13.75 3.53
C ILE A 432 -13.54 -14.24 4.08
N VAL A 433 -14.57 -13.43 3.93
CA VAL A 433 -15.94 -13.74 4.32
C VAL A 433 -16.75 -13.96 3.05
N PRO A 434 -17.09 -15.21 2.68
CA PRO A 434 -17.88 -15.47 1.49
C PRO A 434 -19.28 -14.86 1.57
N ALA A 435 -19.87 -14.62 0.40
CA ALA A 435 -21.22 -14.09 0.31
C ALA A 435 -22.25 -15.10 0.86
N GLU A 436 -23.14 -14.64 1.74
CA GLU A 436 -24.26 -15.45 2.25
C GLU A 436 -25.50 -15.34 1.34
N GLU A 437 -25.67 -14.21 0.64
CA GLU A 437 -26.80 -13.93 -0.25
C GLU A 437 -26.45 -14.08 -1.74
N PRO A 438 -27.35 -14.65 -2.57
CA PRO A 438 -27.18 -14.68 -4.02
C PRO A 438 -27.12 -13.26 -4.59
N GLY A 439 -26.07 -12.96 -5.36
CA GLY A 439 -25.85 -11.64 -5.94
C GLY A 439 -24.97 -10.70 -5.11
N SER A 440 -24.52 -11.15 -3.94
CA SER A 440 -23.46 -10.49 -3.16
C SER A 440 -22.10 -11.10 -3.47
N PHE A 441 -21.03 -10.36 -3.17
CA PHE A 441 -19.65 -10.78 -3.40
C PHE A 441 -18.95 -11.11 -2.08
N SER A 442 -17.86 -11.89 -2.16
CA SER A 442 -17.02 -12.15 -0.98
C SER A 442 -16.41 -10.84 -0.46
N VAL A 443 -16.43 -10.68 0.85
CA VAL A 443 -15.86 -9.54 1.56
C VAL A 443 -14.47 -9.90 2.05
N ARG A 444 -13.48 -9.09 1.68
CA ARG A 444 -12.12 -9.19 2.17
C ARG A 444 -11.95 -8.25 3.34
N VAL A 445 -11.49 -8.77 4.47
CA VAL A 445 -11.19 -8.04 5.69
C VAL A 445 -9.70 -8.10 5.93
N ILE A 446 -9.07 -6.95 6.06
CA ILE A 446 -7.64 -6.78 6.24
C ILE A 446 -7.43 -6.06 7.55
N GLU A 447 -6.68 -6.66 8.46
CA GLU A 447 -6.35 -6.08 9.76
C GLU A 447 -4.88 -5.69 9.80
N LEU A 448 -4.61 -4.42 10.13
CA LEU A 448 -3.28 -3.86 10.27
C LEU A 448 -3.06 -3.45 11.73
N CYS A 449 -2.00 -3.97 12.34
CA CYS A 449 -1.57 -3.58 13.68
C CYS A 449 -0.66 -2.35 13.65
N SER A 450 -0.35 -1.76 14.81
CA SER A 450 0.45 -0.53 14.88
C SER A 450 1.86 -0.64 14.28
N SER A 451 2.45 -1.84 14.19
CA SER A 451 3.79 -2.04 13.61
C SER A 451 3.85 -1.82 12.09
N THR A 452 2.71 -1.79 11.40
CA THR A 452 2.65 -1.38 9.98
C THR A 452 2.85 0.12 9.79
N MET A 453 2.85 0.88 10.90
CA MET A 453 2.89 2.34 10.90
C MET A 453 1.65 2.99 10.27
N THR A 454 0.51 2.29 10.24
CA THR A 454 -0.76 2.82 9.69
C THR A 454 -1.80 3.21 10.75
N CYS A 455 -1.55 2.92 12.03
CA CYS A 455 -2.41 3.36 13.14
C CYS A 455 -1.62 3.54 14.45
N MET A 456 -2.23 4.21 15.42
CA MET A 456 -1.62 4.43 16.73
C MET A 456 -1.57 3.15 17.58
N LYS A 457 -0.65 3.10 18.55
CA LYS A 457 -0.56 1.98 19.50
C LYS A 457 -1.88 1.78 20.25
N GLY A 458 -2.23 0.52 20.50
CA GLY A 458 -3.49 0.14 21.13
C GLY A 458 -4.70 0.16 20.19
N THR A 459 -4.48 0.44 18.91
CA THR A 459 -5.52 0.34 17.88
C THR A 459 -5.09 -0.58 16.74
N TYR A 460 -6.08 -1.03 15.98
CA TYR A 460 -5.88 -1.68 14.68
C TYR A 460 -6.65 -0.90 13.62
N LEU A 461 -6.11 -0.88 12.41
CA LEU A 461 -6.77 -0.35 11.23
C LEU A 461 -7.30 -1.53 10.42
N VAL A 462 -8.63 -1.66 10.37
CA VAL A 462 -9.30 -2.75 9.66
C VAL A 462 -9.95 -2.21 8.40
N HIS A 463 -9.61 -2.80 7.26
CA HIS A 463 -10.18 -2.45 5.98
C HIS A 463 -11.06 -3.57 5.45
N LEU A 464 -12.25 -3.23 4.96
CA LEU A 464 -13.15 -4.16 4.29
C LEU A 464 -13.30 -3.77 2.82
N THR A 465 -13.33 -4.76 1.93
CA THR A 465 -13.48 -4.56 0.48
C THR A 465 -14.34 -5.64 -0.14
N CYS A 466 -15.28 -5.25 -1.00
CA CYS A 466 -15.90 -6.15 -1.96
C CYS A 466 -16.30 -5.40 -3.23
N THR A 467 -16.62 -6.12 -4.30
CA THR A 467 -17.36 -5.55 -5.42
C THR A 467 -18.72 -5.08 -4.91
N SER A 468 -19.14 -3.88 -5.30
CA SER A 468 -20.40 -3.33 -4.82
C SER A 468 -21.59 -4.01 -5.46
N SER A 469 -22.58 -4.34 -4.63
CA SER A 469 -23.94 -4.69 -5.07
C SER A 469 -24.90 -3.52 -4.82
N LYS A 470 -24.69 -2.78 -3.73
CA LYS A 470 -25.46 -1.57 -3.36
C LYS A 470 -24.52 -0.47 -2.83
N THR A 471 -24.92 0.24 -1.78
CA THR A 471 -24.01 1.15 -1.06
C THR A 471 -23.00 0.35 -0.24
N ALA A 472 -21.83 0.95 0.02
CA ALA A 472 -20.77 0.28 0.77
C ALA A 472 -21.19 -0.14 2.17
N ARG A 473 -22.08 0.62 2.82
CA ARG A 473 -22.63 0.24 4.12
C ARG A 473 -23.54 -0.98 4.00
N GLU A 474 -24.50 -0.98 3.09
CA GLU A 474 -25.43 -2.11 2.91
C GLU A 474 -24.69 -3.41 2.58
N ASP A 475 -23.59 -3.32 1.83
CA ASP A 475 -22.78 -4.49 1.47
C ASP A 475 -21.90 -5.01 2.62
N LEU A 476 -21.47 -4.14 3.54
CA LEU A 476 -20.40 -4.46 4.51
C LEU A 476 -20.85 -4.48 5.98
N GLU A 477 -21.93 -3.79 6.34
CA GLU A 477 -22.37 -3.63 7.74
C GLU A 477 -22.66 -4.98 8.41
N ALA A 478 -23.28 -5.92 7.69
CA ALA A 478 -23.52 -7.28 8.19
C ALA A 478 -22.23 -8.00 8.61
N VAL A 479 -21.13 -7.84 7.85
CA VAL A 479 -19.82 -8.41 8.20
C VAL A 479 -19.22 -7.68 9.39
N VAL A 480 -19.37 -6.35 9.44
CA VAL A 480 -18.89 -5.53 10.56
C VAL A 480 -19.59 -5.91 11.87
N GLU A 481 -20.92 -6.08 11.88
CA GLU A 481 -21.69 -6.50 13.06
C GLU A 481 -21.38 -7.94 13.48
N LYS A 482 -21.05 -8.82 12.52
CA LYS A 482 -20.64 -10.20 12.80
C LYS A 482 -19.29 -10.25 13.51
N LEU A 483 -18.34 -9.40 13.14
CA LEU A 483 -16.98 -9.43 13.66
C LEU A 483 -16.75 -8.50 14.86
N PHE A 484 -17.48 -7.39 14.96
CA PHE A 484 -17.19 -6.31 15.89
C PHE A 484 -18.43 -5.88 16.70
N THR A 485 -18.22 -5.03 17.70
CA THR A 485 -19.29 -4.40 18.47
C THR A 485 -19.04 -2.90 18.57
N PRO A 486 -20.02 -2.03 18.31
CA PRO A 486 -19.86 -0.60 18.50
C PRO A 486 -19.45 -0.27 19.95
N TYR A 487 -18.54 0.68 20.12
CA TYR A 487 -18.16 1.14 21.46
C TYR A 487 -19.37 1.75 22.19
N THR A 488 -19.61 1.31 23.44
CA THR A 488 -20.65 1.84 24.34
C THR A 488 -20.08 1.99 25.74
N GLU A 489 -20.44 3.06 26.45
CA GLU A 489 -19.92 3.33 27.81
C GLU A 489 -20.38 2.29 28.84
N THR A 490 -21.57 1.71 28.67
CA THR A 490 -22.13 0.65 29.51
C THR A 490 -21.50 -0.72 29.30
N GLY A 491 -20.82 -0.94 28.16
CA GLY A 491 -20.16 -2.21 27.85
C GLY A 491 -18.81 -2.40 28.55
N ILE A 492 -18.32 -1.41 29.30
CA ILE A 492 -17.02 -1.43 30.00
C ILE A 492 -17.10 -2.25 31.30
N GLU A 493 -18.27 -2.31 31.94
CA GLU A 493 -18.48 -3.03 33.21
C GLU A 493 -18.69 -4.54 33.02
N ASN A 494 -19.02 -4.98 31.80
CA ASN A 494 -19.15 -6.40 31.46
C ASN A 494 -17.84 -6.90 30.83
N GLU A 495 -17.07 -7.69 31.58
CA GLU A 495 -15.82 -8.32 31.13
C GLU A 495 -16.00 -9.40 30.04
N GLU A 496 -17.25 -9.73 29.68
CA GLU A 496 -17.60 -10.81 28.74
C GLU A 496 -17.73 -10.37 27.26
N VAL A 497 -17.23 -9.18 26.86
CA VAL A 497 -17.30 -8.79 25.44
C VAL A 497 -16.28 -9.58 24.61
N GLU A 498 -16.76 -10.61 23.92
CA GLU A 498 -15.95 -11.52 23.10
C GLU A 498 -15.35 -10.81 21.86
N LYS A 499 -16.12 -9.91 21.22
CA LYS A 499 -15.75 -9.20 19.97
C LYS A 499 -14.91 -7.94 20.22
N PRO A 500 -14.07 -7.48 19.27
CA PRO A 500 -13.40 -6.18 19.33
C PRO A 500 -14.38 -5.01 19.23
N ARG A 501 -14.03 -3.88 19.83
CA ARG A 501 -14.85 -2.67 19.79
C ARG A 501 -14.46 -1.79 18.62
N ILE A 502 -15.46 -1.27 17.93
CA ILE A 502 -15.29 -0.26 16.89
C ILE A 502 -15.26 1.12 17.56
N LEU A 503 -14.18 1.87 17.33
CA LEU A 503 -14.03 3.24 17.82
C LEU A 503 -14.50 4.25 16.78
N TRP A 504 -14.21 3.99 15.51
CA TRP A 504 -14.56 4.83 14.37
C TRP A 504 -14.75 3.97 13.11
N ALA A 505 -15.70 4.34 12.25
CA ALA A 505 -15.98 3.66 11.00
C ALA A 505 -16.28 4.64 9.87
N LEU A 506 -15.79 4.33 8.67
CA LEU A 506 -16.08 5.01 7.41
C LEU A 506 -16.51 3.97 6.38
N TYR A 507 -17.57 4.27 5.63
CA TYR A 507 -18.03 3.52 4.47
C TYR A 507 -18.08 4.44 3.26
N PHE A 508 -17.67 3.95 2.09
CA PHE A 508 -17.80 4.67 0.83
C PHE A 508 -17.71 3.71 -0.36
N ASN A 509 -18.37 4.08 -1.46
CA ASN A 509 -18.15 3.42 -2.75
C ASN A 509 -17.07 4.16 -3.54
N MET A 510 -16.18 3.42 -4.17
CA MET A 510 -15.17 3.92 -5.09
C MET A 510 -15.45 3.39 -6.50
N ARG A 511 -15.37 4.26 -7.51
CA ARG A 511 -15.45 3.87 -8.92
C ARG A 511 -14.36 2.87 -9.28
N ASP A 512 -14.76 1.77 -9.88
CA ASP A 512 -13.86 0.83 -10.55
C ASP A 512 -13.95 1.05 -12.06
N SER A 513 -12.88 1.66 -12.59
CA SER A 513 -12.68 1.91 -14.01
C SER A 513 -11.69 0.93 -14.66
N SER A 514 -11.32 -0.15 -13.95
CA SER A 514 -10.43 -1.17 -14.48
C SER A 514 -11.12 -2.03 -15.55
N ASP A 515 -10.32 -2.58 -16.46
CA ASP A 515 -10.75 -3.45 -17.57
C ASP A 515 -11.72 -2.78 -18.58
N ILE A 516 -11.78 -1.45 -18.61
CA ILE A 516 -12.60 -0.69 -19.56
C ILE A 516 -11.86 -0.54 -20.88
N ASN A 517 -12.53 -0.91 -21.98
CA ASN A 517 -11.95 -0.77 -23.31
C ASN A 517 -11.89 0.72 -23.70
N ARG A 518 -10.77 1.13 -24.30
CA ARG A 518 -10.57 2.47 -24.86
C ARG A 518 -11.75 2.97 -25.71
N ASN A 519 -12.38 2.11 -26.50
CA ASN A 519 -13.47 2.47 -27.41
C ASN A 519 -14.76 2.90 -26.69
N CYS A 520 -14.86 2.66 -25.39
CA CYS A 520 -15.96 3.16 -24.55
C CYS A 520 -15.86 4.67 -24.30
N TYR A 521 -14.68 5.28 -24.43
CA TYR A 521 -14.49 6.72 -24.32
C TYR A 521 -14.76 7.40 -25.67
N ASN A 522 -15.35 8.58 -25.64
CA ASN A 522 -15.69 9.35 -26.84
C ASN A 522 -14.51 10.18 -27.33
N ASP A 523 -14.33 10.18 -28.65
CA ASP A 523 -13.49 11.14 -29.38
C ASP A 523 -12.02 11.26 -28.91
N LEU A 524 -11.47 10.21 -28.26
CA LEU A 524 -10.09 10.25 -27.76
C LEU A 524 -9.05 10.06 -28.88
N PRO A 525 -8.14 11.02 -29.08
CA PRO A 525 -7.02 10.91 -30.02
C PRO A 525 -6.12 9.71 -29.72
N SER A 526 -5.58 9.04 -30.74
CA SER A 526 -4.81 7.79 -30.58
C SER A 526 -3.56 7.91 -29.71
N ASN A 527 -3.00 9.11 -29.53
CA ASN A 527 -1.86 9.39 -28.66
C ASN A 527 -2.25 9.87 -27.25
N VAL A 528 -3.53 9.81 -26.90
CA VAL A 528 -4.03 9.98 -25.53
C VAL A 528 -4.31 8.59 -24.97
N TYR A 529 -3.67 8.19 -23.89
CA TYR A 529 -3.81 6.90 -23.23
C TYR A 529 -4.60 7.07 -21.93
N VAL A 530 -5.37 6.05 -21.55
CA VAL A 530 -6.24 6.08 -20.37
C VAL A 530 -5.67 5.14 -19.32
N CYS A 531 -5.50 5.62 -18.10
CA CYS A 531 -5.26 4.78 -16.92
C CYS A 531 -6.56 4.61 -16.13
N SER A 532 -6.73 3.43 -15.55
CA SER A 532 -7.82 3.20 -14.61
C SER A 532 -7.43 3.60 -13.20
N GLY A 533 -8.44 3.83 -12.36
CA GLY A 533 -8.27 3.85 -10.91
C GLY A 533 -8.01 2.44 -10.34
N PRO A 534 -8.10 2.29 -9.00
CA PRO A 534 -7.98 1.00 -8.34
C PRO A 534 -9.01 -0.03 -8.79
N ASP A 535 -8.57 -1.28 -8.85
CA ASP A 535 -9.41 -2.45 -9.12
C ASP A 535 -9.88 -3.13 -7.83
N GLY A 536 -10.95 -3.93 -7.95
CA GLY A 536 -11.49 -4.73 -6.84
C GLY A 536 -10.66 -5.96 -6.46
N GLY A 537 -9.46 -6.17 -7.00
CA GLY A 537 -8.59 -7.32 -6.73
C GLY A 537 -7.75 -7.20 -5.44
N LEU A 538 -7.04 -8.29 -5.10
CA LEU A 538 -6.14 -8.35 -3.94
C LEU A 538 -4.69 -7.99 -4.27
N GLY A 539 -4.26 -8.09 -5.52
CA GLY A 539 -2.90 -7.76 -5.97
C GLY A 539 -2.89 -6.55 -6.91
N ASN A 540 -1.71 -6.00 -7.23
CA ASN A 540 -1.58 -4.83 -8.12
C ASN A 540 -1.36 -5.20 -9.61
N ASP A 541 -1.66 -6.44 -9.99
CA ASP A 541 -1.48 -6.96 -11.34
C ASP A 541 -2.13 -6.09 -12.42
N ASN A 542 -3.35 -5.59 -12.18
CA ASN A 542 -4.05 -4.75 -13.15
C ASN A 542 -3.28 -3.46 -13.42
N ALA A 543 -2.80 -2.79 -12.37
CA ALA A 543 -2.02 -1.55 -12.47
C ALA A 543 -0.68 -1.77 -13.21
N VAL A 544 0.02 -2.88 -12.92
CA VAL A 544 1.29 -3.20 -13.58
C VAL A 544 1.08 -3.58 -15.05
N LYS A 545 0.10 -4.44 -15.35
CA LYS A 545 -0.18 -4.90 -16.73
C LYS A 545 -0.59 -3.76 -17.64
N GLN A 546 -1.49 -2.88 -17.19
CA GLN A 546 -1.89 -1.73 -18.00
C GLN A 546 -0.69 -0.78 -18.23
N ALA A 547 0.16 -0.61 -17.21
CA ALA A 547 1.35 0.23 -17.32
C ALA A 547 2.34 -0.29 -18.36
N GLU A 548 2.61 -1.60 -18.33
CA GLU A 548 3.49 -2.26 -19.29
C GLU A 548 2.96 -2.16 -20.73
N ILE A 549 1.65 -2.43 -20.94
CA ILE A 549 1.01 -2.35 -22.26
C ILE A 549 1.08 -0.92 -22.83
N ILE A 550 0.80 0.08 -22.01
CA ILE A 550 0.87 1.49 -22.42
C ILE A 550 2.32 1.88 -22.70
N PHE A 551 3.26 1.48 -21.85
CA PHE A 551 4.68 1.75 -22.06
C PHE A 551 5.18 1.16 -23.38
N GLN A 552 4.87 -0.10 -23.70
CA GLN A 552 5.23 -0.73 -24.97
C GLN A 552 4.64 0.00 -26.19
N SER A 553 3.51 0.70 -26.02
CA SER A 553 2.89 1.52 -27.06
C SER A 553 3.57 2.88 -27.25
N ILE A 554 4.21 3.42 -26.20
CA ILE A 554 4.92 4.72 -26.22
C ILE A 554 6.39 4.51 -26.62
N CYS A 555 7.05 3.51 -26.03
CA CYS A 555 8.46 3.17 -26.16
C CYS A 555 8.60 1.71 -26.65
N PRO A 556 8.32 1.42 -27.93
CA PRO A 556 8.39 0.05 -28.44
C PRO A 556 9.83 -0.46 -28.45
N ASN A 557 10.02 -1.73 -28.06
CA ASN A 557 11.32 -2.41 -27.94
C ASN A 557 12.26 -1.85 -26.85
N GLU A 558 11.77 -1.01 -25.95
CA GLU A 558 12.52 -0.58 -24.76
C GLU A 558 12.22 -1.50 -23.57
N ASP A 559 13.19 -1.64 -22.67
CA ASP A 559 13.03 -2.41 -21.43
C ASP A 559 12.08 -1.68 -20.47
N PHE A 560 11.17 -2.45 -19.86
CA PHE A 560 10.21 -1.92 -18.89
C PHE A 560 10.83 -1.82 -17.50
N CYS A 561 11.08 -0.59 -17.04
CA CYS A 561 11.64 -0.26 -15.72
C CYS A 561 12.96 -0.99 -15.36
N PRO A 562 14.00 -0.95 -16.21
CA PRO A 562 15.29 -1.54 -15.86
C PRO A 562 15.89 -0.83 -14.64
N PRO A 563 16.65 -1.55 -13.78
CA PRO A 563 17.31 -0.94 -12.64
C PRO A 563 18.20 0.24 -13.09
N PRO A 564 18.34 1.28 -12.25
CA PRO A 564 19.30 2.33 -12.52
C PRO A 564 20.71 1.72 -12.61
N PRO A 565 21.55 2.12 -13.57
CA PRO A 565 22.94 1.66 -13.58
C PRO A 565 23.62 2.15 -12.30
N ASN A 566 24.24 1.24 -11.55
CA ASN A 566 24.99 1.62 -10.36
C ASN A 566 26.28 2.32 -10.82
N PRO A 567 26.52 3.59 -10.45
CA PRO A 567 27.73 4.29 -10.85
C PRO A 567 29.02 3.62 -10.35
N GLU A 568 28.94 2.83 -9.26
CA GLU A 568 30.07 2.09 -8.70
C GLU A 568 30.47 0.86 -9.53
N ASP A 569 29.61 0.39 -10.43
CA ASP A 569 29.91 -0.76 -11.31
C ASP A 569 30.76 -0.33 -12.53
N ILE A 570 30.97 0.97 -12.74
CA ILE A 570 31.79 1.52 -13.84
C ILE A 570 33.26 1.51 -13.42
N VAL A 571 34.01 0.50 -13.84
CA VAL A 571 35.48 0.48 -13.66
C VAL A 571 36.09 1.57 -14.54
N LEU A 572 36.56 2.65 -13.91
CA LEU A 572 37.31 3.70 -14.59
C LEU A 572 38.74 3.20 -14.83
N ASP A 573 39.10 3.04 -16.10
CA ASP A 573 40.43 2.62 -16.51
C ASP A 573 41.41 3.80 -16.36
N GLY A 574 42.19 3.83 -15.27
CA GLY A 574 43.37 4.69 -15.16
C GLY A 574 43.74 5.16 -13.75
N ASP A 575 44.72 4.49 -13.13
CA ASP A 575 46.04 5.14 -13.04
C ASP A 575 47.16 4.09 -13.04
N SER A 576 48.05 4.22 -14.03
CA SER A 576 49.28 3.45 -14.16
C SER A 576 50.45 4.40 -13.96
N SER A 577 51.16 4.27 -12.83
CA SER A 577 52.53 4.75 -12.48
C SER A 577 52.56 5.22 -11.01
N GLN A 578 53.51 4.90 -10.13
CA GLN A 578 54.81 4.20 -10.16
C GLN A 578 55.26 3.99 -8.67
N PRO A 579 56.49 3.52 -8.38
CA PRO A 579 56.91 2.18 -7.96
C PRO A 579 56.95 1.93 -6.42
N GLU A 580 57.04 0.66 -6.03
CA GLU A 580 57.35 0.25 -4.66
C GLU A 580 58.69 0.83 -4.19
N SER A 581 58.70 1.49 -3.03
CA SER A 581 59.91 1.75 -2.26
C SER A 581 60.02 0.71 -1.15
N SER A 582 61.06 -0.11 -1.27
CA SER A 582 61.45 -1.15 -0.32
C SER A 582 62.58 -0.63 0.57
N GLU A 583 62.46 -0.86 1.88
CA GLU A 583 63.52 -1.03 2.91
C GLU A 583 62.79 -1.19 4.28
N SER A 584 63.07 -2.13 5.20
CA SER A 584 64.18 -3.06 5.36
C SER A 584 63.80 -4.28 6.23
N SER A 585 64.19 -5.47 5.76
CA SER A 585 64.79 -6.63 6.48
C SER A 585 64.57 -6.88 7.98
N ALA A 586 64.05 -8.08 8.27
CA ALA A 586 64.68 -9.05 9.19
C ALA A 586 64.44 -10.49 8.70
N ILE A 587 65.53 -11.20 8.42
CA ILE A 587 65.64 -12.61 8.00
C ILE A 587 66.16 -13.44 9.18
N LEU A 588 65.61 -14.64 9.39
CA LEU A 588 66.31 -15.86 9.89
C LEU A 588 65.54 -17.06 9.27
N GLU A 589 66.00 -17.71 8.18
CA GLU A 589 66.88 -18.91 8.10
C GLU A 589 66.43 -20.11 8.96
N ALA A 590 66.38 -21.39 8.53
CA ALA A 590 66.76 -22.09 7.29
C ALA A 590 66.27 -23.58 7.31
N ASN A 591 66.16 -24.19 6.10
CA ASN A 591 66.43 -25.60 5.68
C ASN A 591 65.71 -26.77 6.39
N SER A 592 65.36 -27.93 5.80
CA SER A 592 65.56 -28.68 4.53
C SER A 592 64.68 -29.96 4.69
N GLU A 593 64.06 -30.64 3.71
CA GLU A 593 64.59 -31.52 2.64
C GLU A 593 63.38 -32.11 1.86
N THR A 594 63.52 -32.26 0.53
CA THR A 594 62.71 -33.10 -0.39
C THR A 594 63.25 -34.56 -0.41
N PRO A 595 62.87 -35.55 -1.28
CA PRO A 595 61.91 -35.59 -2.42
C PRO A 595 61.08 -36.91 -2.56
N ALA A 596 60.15 -36.95 -3.53
CA ALA A 596 59.98 -38.14 -4.41
C ALA A 596 59.32 -37.76 -5.74
N GLU A 597 59.97 -38.17 -6.83
CA GLU A 597 59.72 -37.92 -8.24
C GLU A 597 58.55 -38.75 -8.81
N SER A 598 57.86 -38.26 -9.84
CA SER A 598 57.89 -38.90 -11.17
C SER A 598 57.15 -38.09 -12.23
N THR A 599 57.91 -37.72 -13.26
CA THR A 599 57.58 -37.23 -14.60
C THR A 599 56.48 -38.00 -15.34
N THR A 600 55.66 -37.29 -16.14
CA THR A 600 55.53 -37.55 -17.60
C THR A 600 54.90 -36.37 -18.35
N LEU A 601 55.50 -36.09 -19.52
CA LEU A 601 55.14 -35.11 -20.54
C LEU A 601 53.84 -35.45 -21.28
N GLY A 602 53.20 -34.44 -21.88
CA GLY A 602 52.28 -34.62 -23.02
C GLY A 602 51.44 -33.39 -23.33
N ASN A 603 51.68 -32.77 -24.49
CA ASN A 603 51.19 -31.48 -24.96
C ASN A 603 49.72 -31.50 -25.51
N PRO A 604 49.17 -30.34 -25.93
CA PRO A 604 47.74 -30.07 -26.12
C PRO A 604 47.26 -30.28 -27.56
N GLU A 605 45.95 -30.36 -27.77
CA GLU A 605 45.34 -30.09 -29.08
C GLU A 605 44.05 -29.27 -28.94
N GLU A 606 44.06 -28.15 -29.67
CA GLU A 606 42.91 -27.36 -30.13
C GLU A 606 42.03 -28.18 -31.10
N THR A 607 40.76 -27.81 -31.19
CA THR A 607 39.92 -27.67 -32.43
C THR A 607 38.48 -27.41 -31.95
N SER A 608 37.94 -26.20 -32.07
CA SER A 608 37.18 -25.72 -33.23
C SER A 608 36.04 -26.65 -33.68
N GLU A 609 34.84 -26.42 -33.15
CA GLU A 609 33.61 -26.19 -33.92
C GLU A 609 32.57 -25.47 -33.04
#